data_AF-A0A2D8CHX5-F1
#
_entry.id   AF-A0A2D8CHX5-F1
#
_cell.length_a   1.000
_cell.length_b   1.000
_cell.length_c   1.000
_cell.angle_alpha   90.00
_cell.angle_beta   90.00
_cell.angle_gamma   90.00
#
_symmetry.space_group_name_H-M   'P 1'
#
loop_
_entity.id
_entity.type
_entity.pdbx_description
1 polymer ?
#
loop_
_entity_poly.entity_id
_entity_poly.type
_entity_poly.pdbx_seq_one_letter_code
_entity_poly.pdbx_strand_id
1 'polypeptide(L)'
;MNKETARSLFMDYLYDELEQDQRNELEQFLSQNPELKKELDELSDVRSMISHLPVQDPAEQLVMLEPDKTGFQEWWNDFVGGLLPRNGFARASFAMASLLVVFVVLGAFTKMNITVNNGEFNLAFGDKQEIIQQGFTPQQVEMLIRQVRKDNALMISDAVQAAQQQQESQFEKTLINFADYIEQQRQSDLQMISSGLYDMEETYYDRFRQTDQVLGELIQTVSTGN
;
A
#
# COMPACT_ATOMS: atom_id res chain seq x y z
N MET A 1 13.58 -35.65 6.41
CA MET A 1 13.46 -34.18 6.28
C MET A 1 13.29 -33.68 4.82
N ASN A 2 12.66 -32.51 4.58
CA ASN A 2 12.60 -31.82 3.28
C ASN A 2 13.56 -30.60 3.24
N LYS A 3 13.78 -29.95 2.08
CA LYS A 3 14.73 -28.82 1.96
C LYS A 3 14.33 -27.58 2.79
N GLU A 4 13.04 -27.32 2.97
CA GLU A 4 12.54 -26.15 3.70
C GLU A 4 12.68 -26.33 5.22
N THR A 5 12.38 -27.52 5.74
CA THR A 5 12.61 -27.90 7.13
C THR A 5 14.10 -27.92 7.47
N ALA A 6 14.97 -28.33 6.53
CA ALA A 6 16.41 -28.23 6.73
C ALA A 6 16.85 -26.78 6.97
N ARG A 7 16.33 -25.85 6.16
CA ARG A 7 16.64 -24.41 6.27
C ARG A 7 16.13 -23.79 7.56
N SER A 8 14.94 -24.17 8.03
CA SER A 8 14.43 -23.66 9.31
C SER A 8 15.32 -24.05 10.49
N LEU A 9 15.98 -25.21 10.41
CA LEU A 9 16.88 -25.71 11.46
C LEU A 9 18.30 -25.12 11.38
N PHE A 10 18.63 -24.31 10.37
CA PHE A 10 19.97 -23.73 10.23
C PHE A 10 20.31 -22.76 11.35
N MET A 11 19.37 -21.89 11.75
CA MET A 11 19.61 -20.95 12.84
C MET A 11 19.86 -21.71 14.14
N ASP A 12 18.97 -22.64 14.49
CA ASP A 12 19.08 -23.46 15.70
C ASP A 12 20.38 -24.29 15.69
N TYR A 13 20.79 -24.83 14.52
CA TYR A 13 22.06 -25.55 14.37
C TYR A 13 23.27 -24.64 14.62
N LEU A 14 23.25 -23.42 14.08
CA LEU A 14 24.35 -22.47 14.22
C LEU A 14 24.51 -21.99 15.67
N TYR A 15 23.41 -21.82 16.41
CA TYR A 15 23.44 -21.39 17.82
C TYR A 15 23.54 -22.55 18.83
N ASP A 16 23.67 -23.80 18.36
CA ASP A 16 23.75 -25.01 19.18
C ASP A 16 22.48 -25.27 20.02
N GLU A 17 21.31 -24.89 19.47
CA GLU A 17 19.99 -25.01 20.08
C GLU A 17 19.22 -26.27 19.62
N LEU A 18 19.79 -27.08 18.73
CA LEU A 18 19.19 -28.31 18.24
C LEU A 18 19.37 -29.49 19.20
N GLU A 19 18.31 -30.28 19.35
CA GLU A 19 18.38 -31.58 20.03
C GLU A 19 19.27 -32.57 19.27
N GLN A 20 19.92 -33.49 20.00
CA GLN A 20 20.91 -34.42 19.44
C GLN A 20 20.36 -35.26 18.28
N ASP A 21 19.10 -35.69 18.36
CA ASP A 21 18.45 -36.50 17.32
C ASP A 21 18.20 -35.69 16.04
N GLN A 22 17.80 -34.42 16.18
CA GLN A 22 17.56 -33.51 15.06
C GLN A 22 18.86 -33.09 14.37
N ARG A 23 19.92 -32.88 15.15
CA ARG A 23 21.27 -32.60 14.65
C ARG A 23 21.75 -33.74 13.75
N ASN A 24 21.60 -34.99 14.19
CA ASN A 24 22.00 -36.16 13.41
C ASN A 24 21.20 -36.29 12.10
N GLU A 25 19.88 -36.04 12.13
CA GLU A 25 19.04 -36.09 10.92
C GLU A 25 19.44 -34.98 9.92
N LEU A 26 19.72 -33.76 10.43
CA LEU A 26 20.17 -32.64 9.62
C LEU A 26 21.53 -32.92 8.97
N GLU A 27 22.52 -33.41 9.73
CA GLU A 27 23.85 -33.75 9.21
C GLU A 27 23.79 -34.87 8.15
N GLN A 28 22.97 -35.89 8.37
CA GLN A 28 22.73 -36.93 7.39
C GLN A 28 22.09 -36.38 6.11
N PHE A 29 21.14 -35.46 6.23
CA PHE A 29 20.50 -34.82 5.08
C PHE A 29 21.44 -33.89 4.32
N LEU A 30 22.29 -33.13 5.02
CA LEU A 30 23.32 -32.26 4.42
C LEU A 30 24.39 -33.07 3.67
N SER A 31 24.71 -34.28 4.14
CA SER A 31 25.64 -35.18 3.42
C SER A 31 25.14 -35.57 2.02
N GLN A 32 23.82 -35.58 1.82
CA GLN A 32 23.16 -35.94 0.56
C GLN A 32 22.85 -34.71 -0.31
N ASN A 33 22.95 -33.50 0.23
CA ASN A 33 22.60 -32.24 -0.43
C ASN A 33 23.74 -31.22 -0.33
N PRO A 34 24.75 -31.28 -1.23
CA PRO A 34 25.92 -30.40 -1.17
C PRO A 34 25.58 -28.91 -1.32
N GLU A 35 24.48 -28.57 -2.01
CA GLU A 35 24.00 -27.19 -2.15
C GLU A 35 23.58 -26.58 -0.80
N LEU A 36 22.88 -27.34 0.04
CA LEU A 36 22.40 -26.87 1.35
C LEU A 36 23.55 -26.76 2.35
N LYS A 37 24.57 -27.63 2.23
CA LYS A 37 25.78 -27.53 3.02
C LYS A 37 26.51 -26.21 2.75
N LYS A 38 26.61 -25.81 1.47
CA LYS A 38 27.20 -24.53 1.08
C LYS A 38 26.44 -23.33 1.66
N GLU A 39 25.11 -23.38 1.64
CA GLU A 39 24.24 -22.33 2.21
C GLU A 39 24.46 -22.19 3.74
N LEU A 40 24.61 -23.31 4.45
CA LEU A 40 24.92 -23.32 5.88
C LEU A 40 26.32 -22.76 6.18
N ASP A 41 27.31 -23.09 5.35
CA ASP A 41 28.68 -22.57 5.48
C ASP A 41 28.69 -21.04 5.31
N GLU A 42 27.96 -20.50 4.32
CA GLU A 42 27.80 -19.05 4.11
C GLU A 42 27.17 -18.35 5.33
N LEU A 43 26.16 -18.96 5.96
CA LEU A 43 25.55 -18.42 7.17
C LEU A 43 26.48 -18.47 8.39
N SER A 44 27.30 -19.51 8.51
CA SER A 44 28.34 -19.64 9.53
C SER A 44 29.38 -18.52 9.40
N ASP A 45 29.78 -18.16 8.18
CA ASP A 45 30.72 -17.07 7.93
C ASP A 45 30.13 -15.71 8.36
N VAL A 46 28.85 -15.45 8.06
CA VAL A 46 28.15 -14.24 8.52
C VAL A 46 28.09 -14.18 10.05
N ARG A 47 27.77 -15.29 10.72
CA ARG A 47 27.79 -15.36 12.19
C ARG A 47 29.17 -15.04 12.76
N SER A 48 30.22 -15.61 12.17
CA SER A 48 31.59 -15.34 12.57
C SER A 48 31.91 -13.85 12.46
N MET A 49 31.56 -13.20 11.34
CA MET A 49 31.74 -11.75 11.18
C MET A 49 31.00 -10.94 12.26
N ILE A 50 29.77 -11.31 12.60
CA ILE A 50 28.99 -10.62 13.65
C ILE A 50 29.61 -10.82 15.04
N SER A 51 30.13 -12.02 15.35
CA SER A 51 30.76 -12.29 16.66
C SER A 51 32.08 -11.53 16.89
N HIS A 52 32.72 -11.03 15.83
CA HIS A 52 33.92 -10.19 15.93
C HIS A 52 33.58 -8.70 16.14
N LEU A 53 32.30 -8.31 16.09
CA LEU A 53 31.90 -6.97 16.51
C LEU A 53 32.09 -6.86 18.03
N PRO A 54 32.67 -5.76 18.53
CA PRO A 54 32.86 -5.57 19.95
C PRO A 54 31.51 -5.61 20.66
N VAL A 55 31.31 -6.62 21.50
CA VAL A 55 30.20 -6.68 22.44
C VAL A 55 30.38 -5.49 23.38
N GLN A 56 29.42 -4.54 23.38
CA GLN A 56 29.38 -3.51 24.41
C GLN A 56 29.11 -4.21 25.74
N ASP A 57 30.12 -4.28 26.59
CA ASP A 57 30.04 -4.77 27.96
C ASP A 57 29.19 -3.78 28.78
N PRO A 58 28.00 -4.13 29.30
CA PRO A 58 27.24 -3.25 30.17
C PRO A 58 27.82 -3.36 31.59
N ALA A 59 29.10 -3.02 31.74
CA ALA A 59 29.79 -2.91 33.01
C ALA A 59 30.08 -1.44 33.35
N GLU A 60 29.15 -0.53 33.01
CA GLU A 60 29.11 0.76 33.68
C GLU A 60 28.21 0.62 34.91
N GLN A 61 28.84 0.34 36.05
CA GLN A 61 28.25 0.63 37.34
C GLN A 61 27.90 2.13 37.32
N LEU A 62 26.62 2.44 37.11
CA LEU A 62 26.09 3.79 37.14
C LEU A 62 26.38 4.39 38.53
N VAL A 63 27.51 5.09 38.66
CA VAL A 63 27.70 6.06 39.74
C VAL A 63 26.67 7.14 39.45
N MET A 64 25.56 7.09 40.16
CA MET A 64 24.56 8.14 40.15
C MET A 64 25.23 9.37 40.80
N LEU A 65 25.87 10.20 39.97
CA LEU A 65 26.13 11.57 40.39
C LEU A 65 24.74 12.19 40.61
N GLU A 66 24.45 12.56 41.85
CA GLU A 66 23.29 13.38 42.15
C GLU A 66 23.40 14.60 41.23
N PRO A 67 22.39 14.87 40.37
CA PRO A 67 22.47 16.00 39.46
C PRO A 67 22.62 17.24 40.32
N ASP A 68 23.77 17.91 40.20
CA ASP A 68 23.99 19.19 40.86
C ASP A 68 22.79 20.07 40.50
N LYS A 69 22.10 20.59 41.53
CA LYS A 69 20.79 21.23 41.39
C LYS A 69 20.84 22.52 40.57
N THR A 70 22.00 22.90 40.05
CA THR A 70 22.20 23.94 39.05
C THR A 70 21.69 23.47 37.70
N GLY A 71 20.38 23.28 37.61
CA GLY A 71 19.69 23.09 36.34
C GLY A 71 19.93 24.32 35.45
N PHE A 72 19.87 24.11 34.13
CA PHE A 72 19.95 25.18 33.13
C PHE A 72 19.09 26.41 33.49
N GLN A 73 17.99 26.20 34.19
CA GLN A 73 17.09 27.26 34.64
C GLN A 73 17.68 28.17 35.74
N GLU A 74 18.46 27.64 36.69
CA GLU A 74 19.18 28.46 37.68
C GLU A 74 20.30 29.25 37.00
N TRP A 75 21.10 28.60 36.15
CA TRP A 75 22.12 29.26 35.34
C TRP A 75 21.53 30.38 34.45
N TRP A 76 20.39 30.11 33.80
CA TRP A 76 19.70 31.08 32.96
C TRP A 76 19.15 32.26 33.77
N ASN A 77 18.61 32.02 34.96
CA ASN A 77 18.12 33.06 35.84
C ASN A 77 19.26 33.96 36.37
N ASP A 78 20.42 33.40 36.68
CA ASP A 78 21.59 34.18 37.09
C ASP A 78 22.18 34.99 35.93
N PHE A 79 22.28 34.39 34.74
CA PHE A 79 22.76 35.06 33.53
C PHE A 79 21.83 36.22 33.12
N VAL A 80 20.53 35.97 33.03
CA VAL A 80 19.54 36.98 32.65
C VAL A 80 19.35 38.02 33.77
N GLY A 81 19.40 37.60 35.03
CA GLY A 81 19.25 38.46 36.20
C GLY A 81 20.39 39.47 36.37
N GLY A 82 21.62 39.11 35.97
CA GLY A 82 22.79 40.00 35.97
C GLY A 82 22.84 40.97 34.79
N LEU A 83 22.25 40.61 33.65
CA LEU A 83 22.28 41.41 32.41
C LEU A 83 21.07 42.33 32.23
N LEU A 84 19.91 42.00 32.80
CA LEU A 84 18.70 42.80 32.62
C LEU A 84 18.68 44.04 33.53
N PRO A 85 18.44 45.24 32.97
CA PRO A 85 18.22 46.44 33.76
C PRO A 85 16.97 46.29 34.65
N ARG A 86 17.06 46.70 35.92
CA ARG A 86 15.94 46.66 36.87
C ARG A 86 14.80 47.65 36.56
N ASN A 87 15.07 48.68 35.76
CA ASN A 87 14.08 49.71 35.41
C ASN A 87 13.17 49.26 34.25
N GLY A 88 11.85 49.44 34.38
CA GLY A 88 10.87 48.96 33.39
C GLY A 88 11.11 49.43 31.94
N PHE A 89 11.44 50.71 31.75
CA PHE A 89 11.78 51.25 30.42
C PHE A 89 13.09 50.68 29.85
N ALA A 90 14.10 50.49 30.72
CA ALA A 90 15.39 49.93 30.31
C ALA A 90 15.29 48.43 29.98
N ARG A 91 14.37 47.70 30.62
CA ARG A 91 14.07 46.31 30.27
C ARG A 91 13.41 46.21 28.89
N ALA A 92 12.49 47.12 28.57
CA ALA A 92 11.83 47.16 27.26
C ALA A 92 12.82 47.50 26.14
N SER A 93 13.70 48.49 26.35
CA SER A 93 14.71 48.84 25.36
C SER A 93 15.75 47.73 25.17
N PHE A 94 16.17 47.06 26.24
CA PHE A 94 17.08 45.92 26.16
C PHE A 94 16.45 44.73 25.42
N ALA A 95 15.17 44.44 25.66
CA ALA A 95 14.46 43.38 24.95
C ALA A 95 14.34 43.67 23.44
N MET A 96 14.07 44.92 23.06
CA MET A 96 14.04 45.32 21.65
C MET A 96 15.43 45.22 21.01
N ALA A 97 16.48 45.66 21.71
CA ALA A 97 17.85 45.55 21.23
C ALA A 97 18.30 44.10 21.07
N SER A 98 17.98 43.23 22.03
CA SER A 98 18.34 41.81 21.94
C SER A 98 17.63 41.11 20.79
N LEU A 99 16.35 41.40 20.56
CA LEU A 99 15.61 40.89 19.40
C LEU A 99 16.22 41.36 18.08
N LEU A 100 16.61 42.63 17.99
CA LEU A 100 17.30 43.16 16.81
C LEU A 100 18.64 42.47 16.56
N VAL A 101 19.43 42.24 17.61
CA VAL A 101 20.71 41.52 17.50
C VAL A 101 20.48 40.08 17.04
N VAL A 102 19.53 39.37 17.63
CA VAL A 102 19.17 38.00 17.21
C VAL A 102 18.70 37.99 15.75
N PHE A 103 17.88 38.96 15.35
CA PHE A 103 17.42 39.09 13.97
C PHE A 103 18.58 39.32 12.99
N VAL A 104 19.54 40.19 13.34
CA VAL A 104 20.73 40.43 12.51
C VAL A 104 21.61 39.18 12.43
N VAL A 105 21.82 38.48 13.55
CA VAL A 105 22.62 37.25 13.58
C VAL A 105 21.96 36.15 12.74
N LEU A 106 20.64 35.96 12.88
CA LEU A 106 19.89 35.02 12.06
C LEU A 106 19.91 35.42 10.58
N GLY A 107 19.76 36.71 10.27
CA GLY A 107 19.85 37.22 8.90
C GLY A 107 21.24 37.00 8.28
N ALA A 108 22.31 37.21 9.05
CA ALA A 108 23.67 36.95 8.63
C ALA A 108 23.94 35.44 8.42
N PHE A 109 23.44 34.59 9.32
CA PHE A 109 23.58 33.13 9.22
C PHE A 109 22.81 32.56 8.02
N THR A 110 21.61 33.08 7.76
CA THR A 110 20.74 32.62 6.65
C THR A 110 21.05 33.27 5.31
N LYS A 111 22.06 34.16 5.24
CA LYS A 111 22.37 35.00 4.06
C LYS A 111 21.12 35.71 3.53
N MET A 112 20.33 36.32 4.42
CA MET A 112 19.10 37.00 4.07
C MET A 112 19.37 38.24 3.20
N ASN A 113 18.71 38.33 2.05
CA ASN A 113 18.77 39.46 1.14
C ASN A 113 17.40 40.14 1.07
N ILE A 114 17.36 41.41 1.48
CA ILE A 114 16.16 42.24 1.44
C ILE A 114 16.33 43.22 0.28
N THR A 115 15.48 43.09 -0.74
CA THR A 115 15.40 44.05 -1.84
C THR A 115 14.04 44.73 -1.83
N VAL A 116 14.05 46.05 -1.95
CA VAL A 116 12.84 46.88 -2.03
C VAL A 116 12.89 47.59 -3.38
N ASN A 117 12.14 47.09 -4.36
CA ASN A 117 12.05 47.68 -5.69
C ASN A 117 10.58 47.96 -6.00
N ASN A 118 10.28 49.21 -6.39
CA ASN A 118 8.95 49.65 -6.86
C ASN A 118 7.75 49.29 -5.95
N GLY A 119 7.95 49.27 -4.64
CA GLY A 119 6.89 48.95 -3.67
C GLY A 119 6.70 47.45 -3.41
N GLU A 120 7.48 46.59 -4.07
CA GLU A 120 7.52 45.16 -3.78
C GLU A 120 8.63 44.85 -2.77
N PHE A 121 8.24 44.18 -1.69
CA PHE A 121 9.14 43.69 -0.66
C PHE A 121 9.54 42.25 -0.99
N ASN A 122 10.78 42.05 -1.42
CA ASN A 122 11.31 40.72 -1.72
C ASN A 122 12.36 40.34 -0.67
N LEU A 123 12.04 39.31 0.10
CA LEU A 123 12.92 38.71 1.11
C LEU A 123 13.35 37.32 0.62
N ALA A 124 14.64 37.18 0.35
CA ALA A 124 15.25 35.92 -0.09
C ALA A 124 16.30 35.45 0.93
N PHE A 125 16.58 34.15 0.96
CA PHE A 125 17.60 33.54 1.82
C PHE A 125 18.58 32.74 0.96
N GLY A 126 19.86 32.76 1.31
CA GLY A 126 20.92 32.03 0.59
C GLY A 126 21.78 32.92 -0.31
N ASP A 127 22.75 32.31 -0.98
CA ASP A 127 23.60 33.03 -1.94
C ASP A 127 22.73 33.58 -3.07
N LYS A 128 22.98 34.85 -3.44
CA LYS A 128 22.41 35.44 -4.64
C LYS A 128 22.94 34.63 -5.82
N GLN A 129 22.25 33.55 -6.18
CA GLN A 129 22.42 32.95 -7.48
C GLN A 129 22.09 34.07 -8.45
N GLU A 130 23.12 34.66 -9.05
CA GLU A 130 22.96 35.18 -10.39
C GLU A 130 22.36 34.01 -11.15
N ILE A 131 21.05 34.10 -11.38
CA ILE A 131 20.38 33.23 -12.32
C ILE A 131 21.06 33.64 -13.63
N ILE A 132 22.19 33.01 -13.95
CA ILE A 132 22.65 32.91 -15.30
C ILE A 132 21.49 32.22 -15.96
N GLN A 133 20.58 33.01 -16.55
CA GLN A 133 19.64 32.51 -17.51
C GLN A 133 20.50 32.00 -18.66
N GLN A 134 21.02 30.78 -18.52
CA GLN A 134 21.03 29.87 -19.66
C GLN A 134 19.56 29.55 -19.93
N GLY A 135 18.81 30.57 -20.38
CA GLY A 135 17.54 30.35 -21.01
C GLY A 135 17.83 29.43 -22.17
N PHE A 136 17.09 28.32 -22.23
CA PHE A 136 17.11 27.44 -23.39
C PHE A 136 17.04 28.31 -24.63
N THR A 137 17.93 28.08 -25.60
CA THR A 137 17.85 28.85 -26.83
C THR A 137 16.47 28.60 -27.47
N PRO A 138 15.90 29.56 -28.20
CA PRO A 138 14.62 29.37 -28.87
C PRO A 138 14.55 28.07 -29.69
N GLN A 139 15.68 27.63 -30.26
CA GLN A 139 15.78 26.35 -30.98
C GLN A 139 15.68 25.11 -30.06
N GLN A 140 16.24 25.16 -28.85
CA GLN A 140 16.15 24.07 -27.87
C GLN A 140 14.71 23.92 -27.34
N VAL A 141 14.03 25.03 -27.09
CA VAL A 141 12.62 25.04 -26.70
C VAL A 141 11.74 24.49 -27.82
N GLU A 142 11.98 24.89 -29.07
CA GLU A 142 11.22 24.38 -30.21
C GLU A 142 11.41 22.88 -30.42
N MET A 143 12.65 22.38 -30.26
CA MET A 143 12.94 20.94 -30.34
C MET A 143 12.22 20.16 -29.23
N LEU A 144 12.22 20.68 -28.00
CA LEU A 144 11.54 20.06 -26.87
C LEU A 144 10.01 20.07 -27.05
N ILE A 145 9.43 21.16 -27.55
CA ILE A 145 8.00 21.23 -27.85
C ILE A 145 7.62 20.24 -28.97
N ARG A 146 8.44 20.12 -30.02
CA ARG A 146 8.19 19.15 -31.09
C ARG A 146 8.27 17.72 -30.57
N GLN A 147 9.24 17.43 -29.69
CA GLN A 147 9.38 16.12 -29.05
C GLN A 147 8.16 15.80 -28.18
N VAL A 148 7.77 16.72 -27.28
CA VAL A 148 6.59 16.53 -26.41
C VAL A 148 5.32 16.33 -27.23
N ARG A 149 5.12 17.07 -28.34
CA ARG A 149 3.97 16.87 -29.22
C ARG A 149 3.97 15.49 -29.88
N LYS A 150 5.13 15.02 -30.33
CA LYS A 150 5.28 13.68 -30.93
C LYS A 150 5.00 12.59 -29.90
N ASP A 151 5.57 12.71 -28.70
CA ASP A 151 5.40 11.73 -27.62
C ASP A 151 3.94 11.73 -27.12
N ASN A 152 3.31 12.89 -26.99
CA ASN A 152 1.89 13.01 -26.66
C ASN A 152 1.00 12.38 -27.76
N ALA A 153 1.34 12.57 -29.04
CA ALA A 153 0.57 11.96 -30.13
C ALA A 153 0.67 10.43 -30.11
N LEU A 154 1.85 9.88 -29.82
CA LEU A 154 2.05 8.44 -29.65
C LEU A 154 1.25 7.92 -28.44
N MET A 155 1.35 8.58 -27.28
CA MET A 155 0.62 8.19 -26.08
C MET A 155 -0.90 8.23 -26.29
N ILE A 156 -1.42 9.25 -26.98
CA ILE A 156 -2.85 9.34 -27.31
C ILE A 156 -3.24 8.21 -28.26
N SER A 157 -2.42 7.92 -29.27
CA SER A 157 -2.67 6.81 -30.21
C SER A 157 -2.74 5.47 -29.49
N ASP A 158 -1.78 5.19 -28.61
CA ASP A 158 -1.72 3.95 -27.84
C ASP A 158 -2.92 3.84 -26.89
N ALA A 159 -3.29 4.94 -26.22
CA ALA A 159 -4.45 4.99 -25.34
C ALA A 159 -5.76 4.75 -26.10
N VAL A 160 -5.92 5.34 -27.29
CA VAL A 160 -7.09 5.13 -28.15
C VAL A 160 -7.15 3.68 -28.64
N GLN A 161 -6.02 3.09 -29.03
CA GLN A 161 -5.97 1.72 -29.50
C GLN A 161 -6.29 0.72 -28.37
N ALA A 162 -5.71 0.92 -27.18
CA ALA A 162 -6.04 0.12 -26.00
C ALA A 162 -7.52 0.25 -25.60
N ALA A 163 -8.07 1.46 -25.65
CA ALA A 163 -9.49 1.70 -25.40
C ALA A 163 -10.40 0.98 -26.41
N GLN A 164 -10.04 0.97 -27.70
CA GLN A 164 -10.79 0.25 -28.74
C GLN A 164 -10.79 -1.26 -28.49
N GLN A 165 -9.62 -1.85 -28.20
CA GLN A 165 -9.51 -3.28 -27.89
C GLN A 165 -10.31 -3.66 -26.64
N GLN A 166 -10.28 -2.82 -25.60
CA GLN A 166 -11.07 -3.02 -24.41
C GLN A 166 -12.58 -2.93 -24.71
N GLN A 167 -12.99 -1.98 -25.55
CA GLN A 167 -14.38 -1.82 -25.96
C GLN A 167 -14.89 -3.03 -26.75
N GLU A 168 -14.08 -3.57 -27.67
CA GLU A 168 -14.40 -4.80 -28.42
C GLU A 168 -14.60 -5.99 -27.47
N SER A 169 -13.69 -6.19 -26.52
CA SER A 169 -13.81 -7.28 -25.54
C SER A 169 -15.04 -7.12 -24.64
N GLN A 170 -15.36 -5.90 -24.22
CA GLN A 170 -16.56 -5.64 -23.42
C GLN A 170 -17.84 -5.87 -24.21
N PHE A 171 -17.85 -5.50 -25.50
CA PHE A 171 -18.97 -5.76 -26.38
C PHE A 171 -19.18 -7.27 -26.59
N GLU A 172 -18.10 -8.01 -26.84
CA GLU A 172 -18.14 -9.48 -26.96
C GLU A 172 -18.70 -10.14 -25.69
N LYS A 173 -18.20 -9.75 -24.51
CA LYS A 173 -18.73 -10.25 -23.22
C LYS A 173 -20.20 -9.92 -23.04
N THR A 174 -20.61 -8.71 -23.45
CA THR A 174 -22.02 -8.30 -23.37
C THR A 174 -22.90 -9.17 -24.28
N LEU A 175 -22.44 -9.48 -25.49
CA LEU A 175 -23.15 -10.38 -26.40
C LEU A 175 -23.23 -11.81 -25.87
N ILE A 176 -22.14 -12.34 -25.29
CA ILE A 176 -22.12 -13.66 -24.65
C ILE A 176 -23.12 -13.71 -23.49
N ASN A 177 -23.05 -12.74 -22.58
CA ASN A 177 -23.98 -12.67 -21.45
C ASN A 177 -25.44 -12.54 -21.91
N PHE A 178 -25.69 -11.79 -22.99
CA PHE A 178 -27.03 -11.68 -23.56
C PHE A 178 -27.51 -13.00 -24.18
N ALA A 179 -26.65 -13.71 -24.91
CA ALA A 179 -26.96 -15.03 -25.46
C ALA A 179 -27.27 -16.04 -24.34
N ASP A 180 -26.46 -16.05 -23.28
CA ASP A 180 -26.66 -16.91 -22.11
C ASP A 180 -27.99 -16.58 -21.41
N TYR A 181 -28.31 -15.30 -21.24
CA TYR A 181 -29.59 -14.86 -20.66
C TYR A 181 -30.79 -15.35 -21.48
N ILE A 182 -30.75 -15.20 -22.81
CA ILE A 182 -31.83 -15.66 -23.70
C ILE A 182 -31.99 -17.18 -23.62
N GLU A 183 -30.88 -17.93 -23.59
CA GLU A 183 -30.93 -19.39 -23.49
C GLU A 183 -31.50 -19.84 -22.14
N GLN A 184 -31.09 -19.20 -21.04
CA GLN A 184 -31.67 -19.45 -19.71
C GLN A 184 -33.17 -19.14 -19.67
N GLN A 185 -33.57 -18.01 -20.25
CA GLN A 185 -34.98 -17.63 -20.35
C GLN A 185 -35.76 -18.69 -21.14
N ARG A 186 -35.24 -19.14 -22.29
CA ARG A 186 -35.85 -20.20 -23.10
C ARG A 186 -36.00 -21.50 -22.33
N GLN A 187 -34.99 -21.91 -21.56
CA GLN A 187 -35.07 -23.12 -20.73
C GLN A 187 -36.11 -22.99 -19.62
N SER A 188 -36.15 -21.85 -18.94
CA SER A 188 -37.18 -21.53 -17.93
C SER A 188 -38.58 -21.56 -18.53
N ASP A 189 -38.76 -20.96 -19.72
CA ASP A 189 -40.04 -20.94 -20.42
C ASP A 189 -40.45 -22.35 -20.86
N LEU A 190 -39.52 -23.16 -21.38
CA LEU A 190 -39.78 -24.56 -21.74
C LEU A 190 -40.15 -25.39 -20.51
N GLN A 191 -39.50 -25.15 -19.36
CA GLN A 191 -39.87 -25.80 -18.11
C GLN A 191 -41.29 -25.41 -17.69
N MET A 192 -41.65 -24.13 -17.73
CA MET A 192 -43.00 -23.66 -17.43
C MET A 192 -44.05 -24.27 -18.37
N ILE A 193 -43.77 -24.32 -19.68
CA ILE A 193 -44.65 -24.96 -20.66
C ILE A 193 -44.80 -26.45 -20.34
N SER A 194 -43.71 -27.14 -20.03
CA SER A 194 -43.75 -28.56 -19.71
C SER A 194 -44.62 -28.83 -18.47
N SER A 195 -44.45 -28.05 -17.40
CA SER A 195 -45.30 -28.15 -16.21
C SER A 195 -46.76 -27.87 -16.52
N GLY A 196 -47.05 -26.83 -17.30
CA GLY A 196 -48.42 -26.52 -17.70
C GLY A 196 -49.07 -27.62 -18.54
N LEU A 197 -48.30 -28.31 -19.40
CA LEU A 197 -48.79 -29.46 -20.17
C LEU A 197 -49.07 -30.67 -19.27
N TYR A 198 -48.21 -30.95 -18.29
CA TYR A 198 -48.44 -32.01 -17.30
C TYR A 198 -49.70 -31.73 -16.47
N ASP A 199 -49.86 -30.51 -15.96
CA ASP A 199 -51.04 -30.11 -15.17
C ASP A 199 -52.34 -30.22 -16.00
N MET A 200 -52.28 -29.87 -17.30
CA MET A 200 -53.39 -30.07 -18.22
C MET A 200 -53.72 -31.54 -18.41
N GLU A 201 -52.73 -32.39 -18.68
CA GLU A 201 -52.90 -33.84 -18.85
C GLU A 201 -53.61 -34.45 -17.62
N GLU A 202 -53.10 -34.17 -16.42
CA GLU A 202 -53.70 -34.64 -15.16
C GLU A 202 -55.16 -34.16 -15.01
N THR A 203 -55.42 -32.88 -15.27
CA THR A 203 -56.78 -32.32 -15.20
C THR A 203 -57.74 -32.97 -16.20
N TYR A 204 -57.28 -33.24 -17.43
CA TYR A 204 -58.11 -33.90 -18.45
C TYR A 204 -58.41 -35.36 -18.09
N TYR A 205 -57.42 -36.10 -17.60
CA TYR A 205 -57.63 -37.48 -17.14
C TYR A 205 -58.63 -37.55 -15.99
N ASP A 206 -58.52 -36.66 -15.00
CA ASP A 206 -59.45 -36.63 -13.86
C ASP A 206 -60.88 -36.30 -14.28
N ARG A 207 -61.06 -35.28 -15.14
CA ARG A 207 -62.38 -34.93 -15.68
C ARG A 207 -62.98 -36.04 -16.52
N PHE A 208 -62.16 -36.73 -17.31
CA PHE A 208 -62.61 -37.87 -18.11
C PHE A 208 -63.12 -39.00 -17.21
N ARG A 209 -62.37 -39.37 -16.17
CA ARG A 209 -62.79 -40.38 -15.18
C ARG A 209 -64.08 -40.00 -14.46
N GLN A 210 -64.21 -38.74 -14.05
CA GLN A 210 -65.45 -38.25 -13.44
C GLN A 210 -66.63 -38.35 -14.40
N THR A 211 -66.42 -38.01 -15.68
CA THR A 211 -67.45 -38.12 -16.72
C THR A 211 -67.89 -39.57 -16.92
N ASP A 212 -66.94 -40.50 -17.01
CA ASP A 212 -67.23 -41.94 -17.13
C ASP A 212 -68.01 -42.48 -15.93
N GLN A 213 -67.65 -42.05 -14.71
CA GLN A 213 -68.40 -42.41 -13.50
C GLN A 213 -69.83 -41.90 -13.54
N VAL A 214 -70.03 -40.62 -13.87
CA VAL A 214 -71.37 -40.01 -13.97
C VAL A 214 -72.21 -40.69 -15.06
N LEU A 215 -71.62 -41.00 -16.22
CA LEU A 215 -72.30 -41.75 -17.28
C LEU A 215 -72.69 -43.16 -16.82
N GLY A 216 -71.81 -43.85 -16.08
CA GLY A 216 -72.11 -45.16 -15.48
C GLY A 216 -73.28 -45.12 -14.51
N GLU A 217 -73.30 -44.12 -13.61
CA GLU A 217 -74.40 -43.90 -12.66
C GLU A 217 -75.73 -43.59 -13.36
N LEU A 218 -75.70 -42.76 -14.41
CA LEU A 218 -76.88 -42.45 -15.21
C LEU A 218 -77.41 -43.69 -15.93
N ILE A 219 -76.54 -44.49 -16.55
CA ILE A 219 -76.93 -45.75 -17.22
C ILE A 219 -77.57 -46.73 -16.23
N GLN A 220 -76.97 -46.91 -15.06
CA GLN A 220 -77.54 -47.77 -14.02
C GLN A 220 -78.92 -47.27 -13.58
N THR A 221 -79.05 -45.98 -13.28
CA THR A 221 -80.30 -45.37 -12.84
C THR A 221 -81.42 -45.57 -13.87
N VAL A 222 -81.14 -45.36 -15.17
CA VAL A 222 -82.11 -45.56 -16.25
C VAL A 222 -82.42 -47.04 -16.46
N SER A 223 -81.43 -47.93 -16.32
CA SER A 223 -81.63 -49.38 -16.47
C SER A 223 -82.48 -49.99 -15.35
N THR A 224 -82.41 -49.47 -14.13
CA THR A 224 -83.24 -49.92 -12.99
C THR A 224 -84.59 -49.21 -12.88
N GLY A 225 -84.83 -48.20 -13.71
CA GLY A 225 -86.04 -47.36 -13.71
C GLY A 225 -87.19 -47.84 -14.61
N ASN A 226 -87.11 -49.04 -15.19
CA ASN A 226 -88.19 -49.72 -15.92
C ASN A 226 -88.58 -51.03 -15.23
#